data_AF-A0A1V5TED1-F1
#
_entry.id   AF-A0A1V5TED1-F1
#
_cell.length_a   1.000
_cell.length_b   1.000
_cell.length_c   1.000
_cell.angle_alpha   90.00
_cell.angle_beta   90.00
_cell.angle_gamma   90.00
#
_symmetry.space_group_name_H-M   'P 1'
#
loop_
_entity.id
_entity.type
_entity.pdbx_description
1 polymer ?
#
loop_
_entity_poly.entity_id
_entity_poly.type
_entity_poly.pdbx_seq_one_letter_code
_entity_poly.pdbx_strand_id
1 'polypeptide(L)'
;MKEIILQGSSKRGSQYNKHIVGTLVVLFTILCVTGGLALAQGCDNIRDTDQRYYCRAMQGDKNACMYIRDKDMRYYCQAMTKRDKNACMYISDTDMRNSCRAAFGK
;
A
#
# COMPACT_ATOMS: atom_id res chain seq x y z
N MET A 1 7.52 78.25 8.63
CA MET A 1 8.46 77.28 7.99
C MET A 1 8.10 75.92 8.55
N LYS A 2 7.33 75.11 7.80
CA LYS A 2 7.81 73.92 7.04
C LYS A 2 8.47 72.92 8.00
N GLU A 3 7.96 71.70 8.21
CA GLU A 3 7.81 70.58 7.25
C GLU A 3 6.77 69.58 7.84
N ILE A 4 5.64 69.31 7.18
CA ILE A 4 5.38 68.20 6.22
C ILE A 4 5.26 66.81 6.88
N ILE A 5 4.00 66.38 6.97
CA ILE A 5 3.51 65.00 7.10
C ILE A 5 4.16 64.12 6.03
N LEU A 6 4.70 62.94 6.37
CA LEU A 6 4.76 61.74 5.49
C LEU A 6 5.38 60.54 6.26
N GLN A 7 4.53 59.67 6.81
CA GLN A 7 4.89 58.28 7.12
C GLN A 7 3.85 57.37 6.45
N GLY A 8 3.99 57.24 5.13
CA GLY A 8 3.25 56.30 4.31
C GLY A 8 3.89 54.90 4.34
N SER A 9 3.04 53.90 4.58
CA SER A 9 2.94 52.71 3.72
C SER A 9 4.20 51.85 3.48
N SER A 10 4.87 51.30 4.52
CA SER A 10 5.93 50.29 4.28
C SER A 10 6.13 49.25 5.41
N LYS A 11 5.06 48.63 5.95
CA LYS A 11 5.19 47.42 6.80
C LYS A 11 4.18 46.29 6.56
N ARG A 12 3.27 46.42 5.58
CA ARG A 12 2.24 45.41 5.31
C ARG A 12 2.74 44.19 4.51
N GLY A 13 3.75 44.33 3.65
CA GLY A 13 4.25 43.23 2.81
C GLY A 13 5.07 42.15 3.53
N SER A 14 5.77 42.50 4.62
CA SER A 14 6.64 41.55 5.36
C SER A 14 5.88 40.70 6.38
N GLN A 15 4.80 41.24 6.97
CA GLN A 15 4.02 40.51 7.97
C GLN A 15 3.08 39.49 7.32
N TYR A 16 2.46 39.83 6.19
CA TYR A 16 1.59 38.92 5.42
C TYR A 16 2.34 37.67 4.93
N ASN A 17 3.57 37.82 4.46
CA ASN A 17 4.40 36.70 4.00
C ASN A 17 4.80 35.74 5.14
N LYS A 18 5.06 36.25 6.35
CA LYS A 18 5.38 35.41 7.51
C LYS A 18 4.19 34.56 7.97
N HIS A 19 2.99 35.15 7.97
CA HIS A 19 1.76 34.43 8.29
C HIS A 19 1.43 33.40 7.19
N ILE A 20 1.52 33.76 5.91
CA ILE A 20 1.28 32.84 4.78
C ILE A 20 2.26 31.66 4.81
N VAL A 21 3.56 31.92 4.99
CA VAL A 21 4.59 30.86 5.07
C VAL A 21 4.35 30.00 6.31
N GLY A 22 4.02 30.59 7.45
CA GLY A 22 3.68 29.85 8.67
C GLY A 22 2.46 28.94 8.50
N THR A 23 1.38 29.44 7.89
CA THR A 23 0.18 28.65 7.61
C THR A 23 0.44 27.53 6.61
N LEU A 24 1.26 27.75 5.58
CA LEU A 24 1.64 26.73 4.60
C LEU A 24 2.51 25.63 5.22
N VAL A 25 3.47 25.99 6.09
CA VAL A 25 4.30 25.02 6.82
C VAL A 25 3.45 24.14 7.75
N VAL A 26 2.49 24.74 8.45
CA VAL A 26 1.57 24.02 9.33
C VAL A 26 0.63 23.09 8.55
N LEU A 27 0.10 23.54 7.42
CA LEU A 27 -0.71 22.69 6.52
C LEU A 27 0.11 21.52 5.97
N PHE A 28 1.36 21.77 5.57
CA PHE A 28 2.25 20.75 5.03
C PHE A 28 2.64 19.71 6.10
N THR A 29 2.90 20.14 7.34
CA THR A 29 3.21 19.22 8.45
C THR A 29 2.00 18.39 8.86
N ILE A 30 0.79 18.97 8.88
CA ILE A 30 -0.45 18.24 9.14
C ILE A 30 -0.71 17.18 8.06
N LEU A 31 -0.46 17.52 6.78
CA LEU A 31 -0.57 16.56 5.67
C LEU A 31 0.40 15.39 5.82
N CYS A 32 1.65 15.66 6.22
CA CYS A 32 2.67 14.63 6.43
C CYS A 32 2.36 13.69 7.61
N VAL A 33 1.78 14.21 8.70
CA VAL A 33 1.44 13.41 9.89
C VAL A 33 0.20 12.54 9.67
N THR A 34 -0.71 12.94 8.77
CA THR A 34 -2.00 12.25 8.56
C THR A 34 -2.03 11.30 7.36
N GLY A 35 -0.99 11.24 6.53
CA GLY A 35 -0.93 10.42 5.30
C GLY A 35 -0.85 8.89 5.48
N GLY A 36 -1.10 8.34 6.67
CA GLY A 36 -0.78 6.96 7.04
C GLY A 36 -1.94 5.98 7.16
N LEU A 37 -3.14 6.26 6.67
CA LEU A 37 -4.27 5.32 6.74
C LEU A 37 -4.33 4.46 5.47
N ALA A 38 -3.46 3.46 5.39
CA ALA A 38 -3.64 2.37 4.43
C ALA A 38 -4.82 1.50 4.91
N LEU A 39 -6.01 1.73 4.36
CA LEU A 39 -7.16 0.86 4.57
C LEU A 39 -6.82 -0.50 3.93
N ALA A 40 -6.56 -1.50 4.76
CA ALA A 40 -6.40 -2.88 4.30
C ALA A 40 -7.66 -3.28 3.54
N GLN A 41 -7.57 -3.36 2.21
CA GLN A 41 -8.68 -3.83 1.39
C GLN A 41 -8.79 -5.33 1.65
N GLY A 42 -9.83 -5.74 2.38
CA GLY A 42 -10.08 -7.15 2.68
C GLY A 42 -10.28 -7.96 1.41
N CYS A 43 -10.00 -9.27 1.47
CA CYS A 43 -10.18 -10.18 0.34
C CYS A 43 -11.65 -10.38 -0.09
N ASP A 44 -12.61 -9.88 0.69
CA ASP A 44 -14.04 -10.16 0.51
C ASP A 44 -14.64 -9.59 -0.77
N ASN A 45 -14.05 -8.50 -1.30
CA ASN A 45 -14.47 -7.86 -2.55
C ASN A 45 -13.98 -8.60 -3.81
N ILE A 46 -13.17 -9.65 -3.67
CA ILE A 46 -12.67 -10.43 -4.80
C ILE A 46 -13.79 -11.34 -5.31
N ARG A 47 -14.22 -11.10 -6.57
CA ARG A 47 -15.30 -11.86 -7.22
C ARG A 47 -14.94 -13.32 -7.47
N ASP A 48 -13.71 -13.57 -7.90
CA ASP A 48 -13.24 -14.92 -8.12
C ASP A 48 -12.98 -15.63 -6.78
N THR A 49 -13.60 -16.80 -6.62
CA THR A 49 -13.58 -17.50 -5.33
C THR A 49 -12.19 -18.02 -4.99
N ASP A 50 -11.45 -18.51 -5.98
CA ASP A 50 -10.12 -19.09 -5.78
C ASP A 50 -9.10 -17.99 -5.44
N GLN A 51 -9.15 -16.86 -6.15
CA GLN A 51 -8.37 -15.66 -5.83
C GLN A 51 -8.70 -15.11 -4.46
N ARG A 52 -9.98 -15.11 -4.05
CA ARG A 52 -10.37 -14.69 -2.71
C ARG A 52 -9.76 -15.56 -1.63
N TYR A 53 -9.81 -16.88 -1.78
CA TYR A 53 -9.20 -17.79 -0.80
C TYR A 53 -7.67 -17.71 -0.82
N TYR A 54 -7.05 -17.57 -1.99
CA TYR A 54 -5.61 -17.32 -2.10
C TYR A 54 -5.21 -16.04 -1.36
N CYS A 55 -5.94 -14.95 -1.57
CA CYS A 55 -5.73 -13.70 -0.85
C CYS A 55 -5.83 -13.90 0.67
N ARG A 56 -6.88 -14.58 1.16
CA ARG A 56 -7.05 -14.87 2.59
C ARG A 56 -5.87 -15.68 3.14
N ALA A 57 -5.37 -16.61 2.34
CA ALA A 57 -4.22 -17.43 2.70
C ALA A 57 -2.94 -16.61 2.84
N MET A 58 -2.71 -15.66 1.93
CA MET A 58 -1.58 -14.73 2.01
C MET A 58 -1.69 -13.74 3.17
N GLN A 59 -2.90 -13.40 3.60
CA GLN A 59 -3.13 -12.55 4.77
C GLN A 59 -2.97 -13.28 6.12
N GLY A 60 -2.78 -14.60 6.12
CA GLY A 60 -2.46 -15.37 7.33
C GLY A 60 -3.29 -16.64 7.53
N ASP A 61 -4.43 -16.78 6.84
CA ASP A 61 -5.26 -17.99 6.93
C ASP A 61 -4.74 -19.09 6.00
N LYS A 62 -3.63 -19.74 6.38
CA LYS A 62 -2.99 -20.78 5.55
C LYS A 62 -3.94 -21.93 5.15
N ASN A 63 -4.99 -22.18 5.93
CA ASN A 63 -5.97 -23.21 5.64
C ASN A 63 -6.92 -22.82 4.50
N ALA A 64 -7.03 -21.51 4.19
CA ALA A 64 -7.84 -21.01 3.08
C ALA A 64 -7.45 -21.65 1.73
N CYS A 65 -6.18 -22.04 1.54
CA CYS A 65 -5.75 -22.74 0.33
C CYS A 65 -6.56 -24.02 0.07
N MET A 66 -7.11 -24.68 1.09
CA MET A 66 -7.89 -25.92 0.93
C MET A 66 -9.21 -25.71 0.19
N TYR A 67 -9.74 -24.48 0.19
CA TYR A 67 -10.99 -24.13 -0.47
C TYR A 67 -10.81 -23.66 -1.93
N ILE A 68 -9.57 -23.55 -2.40
CA ILE A 68 -9.26 -23.26 -3.80
C ILE A 68 -9.60 -24.48 -4.64
N ARG A 69 -10.42 -24.28 -5.68
CA ARG A 69 -10.91 -25.34 -6.57
C ARG A 69 -9.90 -25.69 -7.64
N ASP A 70 -9.23 -24.69 -8.21
CA ASP A 70 -8.13 -24.90 -9.14
C ASP A 70 -6.97 -25.62 -8.43
N LYS A 71 -6.64 -26.81 -8.93
CA LYS A 71 -5.63 -27.69 -8.33
C LYS A 71 -4.25 -27.03 -8.32
N ASP A 72 -3.87 -26.41 -9.42
CA ASP A 72 -2.54 -25.85 -9.62
C ASP A 72 -2.36 -24.60 -8.76
N MET A 73 -3.38 -23.75 -8.70
CA MET A 73 -3.46 -22.61 -7.79
C MET A 73 -3.45 -23.04 -6.33
N ARG A 74 -4.12 -24.14 -5.97
CA ARG A 74 -4.08 -24.68 -4.61
C ARG A 74 -2.68 -25.12 -4.20
N TYR A 75 -1.96 -25.87 -5.05
CA TYR A 75 -0.59 -26.28 -4.74
C TYR A 75 0.37 -25.09 -4.70
N TYR A 76 0.19 -24.11 -5.59
CA TYR A 76 0.93 -22.85 -5.53
C TYR A 76 0.69 -22.11 -4.21
N CYS A 77 -0.57 -21.98 -3.79
CA CYS A 77 -0.96 -21.38 -2.51
C CYS A 77 -0.31 -22.10 -1.32
N GLN A 78 -0.36 -23.44 -1.31
CA GLN A 78 0.25 -24.24 -0.26
C GLN A 78 1.77 -24.08 -0.22
N ALA A 79 2.42 -24.05 -1.38
CA ALA A 79 3.85 -23.81 -1.48
C ALA A 79 4.21 -22.47 -0.81
N MET A 80 3.53 -21.39 -1.21
CA MET A 80 3.81 -20.04 -0.70
C MET A 80 3.51 -19.88 0.79
N THR A 81 2.36 -20.38 1.26
CA THR A 81 1.94 -20.22 2.67
C THR A 81 2.70 -21.11 3.66
N LYS A 82 3.05 -22.34 3.24
CA LYS A 82 3.78 -23.30 4.07
C LYS A 82 5.30 -23.26 3.87
N ARG A 83 5.77 -22.42 2.94
CA ARG A 83 7.17 -22.37 2.48
C ARG A 83 7.68 -23.75 2.02
N ASP A 84 6.80 -24.54 1.43
CA ASP A 84 7.11 -25.89 0.94
C ASP A 84 7.37 -25.85 -0.57
N LYS A 85 8.64 -25.82 -0.95
CA LYS A 85 9.05 -25.83 -2.37
C LYS A 85 8.64 -27.12 -3.08
N ASN A 86 8.51 -28.24 -2.38
CA ASN A 86 8.15 -29.53 -2.99
C ASN A 86 6.70 -29.51 -3.49
N ALA A 87 5.83 -28.71 -2.88
CA ALA A 87 4.46 -28.53 -3.34
C ALA A 87 4.38 -28.02 -4.81
N CYS A 88 5.38 -27.26 -5.28
CA CYS A 88 5.45 -26.84 -6.68
C CYS A 88 5.50 -28.02 -7.67
N MET A 89 5.96 -29.21 -7.25
CA MET A 89 6.05 -30.38 -8.12
C MET A 89 4.67 -30.93 -8.53
N TYR A 90 3.61 -30.62 -7.77
CA TYR A 90 2.26 -31.09 -8.05
C TYR A 90 1.44 -30.14 -8.95
N ILE A 91 2.02 -28.99 -9.31
CA ILE A 91 1.46 -28.05 -10.27
C ILE A 91 1.63 -28.63 -11.68
N SER A 92 0.51 -28.77 -12.38
CA SER A 92 0.42 -29.41 -13.68
C SER A 92 0.86 -28.44 -14.78
N ASP A 93 0.36 -27.21 -14.74
CA ASP A 93 0.78 -26.11 -15.60
C ASP A 93 2.28 -25.82 -15.48
N THR A 94 2.95 -25.78 -16.63
CA THR A 94 4.42 -25.70 -16.66
C THR A 94 4.93 -24.32 -16.29
N ASP A 95 4.28 -23.27 -16.75
CA ASP A 95 4.69 -21.90 -16.50
C ASP A 95 4.47 -21.53 -15.03
N MET A 96 3.32 -21.92 -14.48
CA MET A 96 3.01 -21.76 -13.06
C MET A 96 3.96 -22.55 -12.17
N ARG A 97 4.30 -23.79 -12.55
CA ARG A 97 5.30 -24.60 -11.82
C ARG A 97 6.67 -23.95 -11.81
N ASN A 98 7.11 -23.42 -12.95
CA ASN A 98 8.39 -22.73 -13.07
C ASN A 98 8.41 -21.44 -12.24
N SER A 99 7.34 -20.65 -12.31
CA SER A 99 7.16 -19.46 -11.48
C SER A 99 7.19 -19.79 -9.98
N CYS A 100 6.49 -20.84 -9.56
CA CYS A 100 6.49 -21.34 -8.18
C CYS A 100 7.91 -21.68 -7.71
N ARG A 101 8.67 -22.44 -8.51
CA ARG A 101 10.06 -22.82 -8.18
C ARG A 101 10.99 -21.61 -8.09
N ALA A 102 10.82 -20.63 -8.98
CA ALA A 102 11.62 -19.41 -9.00
C ALA A 102 11.41 -18.55 -7.75
N ALA A 103 10.21 -18.54 -7.16
CA ALA A 103 9.92 -17.82 -5.93
C ALA A 103 10.77 -18.29 -4.72
N PHE A 104 11.33 -19.50 -4.75
CA PHE A 104 12.21 -20.05 -3.70
C PHE A 104 13.71 -20.01 -4.06
N GLY A 105 14.09 -19.48 -5.22
CA GLY A 105 15.48 -19.47 -5.70
C GLY A 105 16.28 -18.21 -5.35
N LYS A 106 15.87 -17.45 -4.33
CA LYS A 106 16.52 -16.22 -3.89
C LYS A 106 17.19 -16.39 -2.53
#